data_AF-A0A940TJH7-F1
#
_entry.id   AF-A0A940TJH7-F1
#
_cell.length_a   1.000
_cell.length_b   1.000
_cell.length_c   1.000
_cell.angle_alpha   90.00
_cell.angle_beta   90.00
_cell.angle_gamma   90.00
#
_symmetry.space_group_name_H-M   'P 1'
#
loop_
_entity.id
_entity.type
_entity.pdbx_description
1 polymer ?
#
loop_
_entity_poly.entity_id
_entity_poly.type
_entity_poly.pdbx_seq_one_letter_code
_entity_poly.pdbx_strand_id
1 'polypeptide(L)'
;MLSSLEPYARTRDADPAGAELLPPRVTDDESLRRPLRVALISNPTSGQNARRGLLAGIHDLLRTHPGVAHFQERTFDGIAAATREAVGGDSEIIAVNGGDGTVQAVLTSML
;
A
#
# COMPACT_ATOMS: atom_id res chain seq x y z
N MET A 1 -9.44 -37.96 -16.68
CA MET A 1 -9.88 -36.72 -17.35
C MET A 1 -9.60 -35.57 -16.38
N LEU A 2 -8.56 -34.77 -16.67
CA LEU A 2 -8.10 -33.50 -16.05
C LEU A 2 -7.63 -33.56 -14.58
N SER A 3 -6.31 -33.74 -14.31
CA SER A 3 -5.22 -32.72 -14.33
C SER A 3 -5.23 -31.84 -13.06
N SER A 4 -4.60 -32.30 -11.99
CA SER A 4 -3.28 -31.81 -11.51
C SER A 4 -3.14 -30.27 -11.54
N LEU A 5 -3.34 -29.65 -10.37
CA LEU A 5 -3.01 -28.25 -10.11
C LEU A 5 -1.51 -28.18 -9.82
N GLU A 6 -0.72 -27.87 -10.84
CA GLU A 6 0.66 -27.44 -10.63
C GLU A 6 0.67 -26.04 -10.00
N PRO A 7 1.46 -25.80 -8.94
CA PRO A 7 1.60 -24.46 -8.38
C PRO A 7 2.27 -23.54 -9.40
N TYR A 8 1.67 -22.37 -9.60
CA TYR A 8 2.14 -21.28 -10.46
C TYR A 8 3.46 -20.70 -9.94
N ALA A 9 4.55 -21.45 -10.09
CA ALA A 9 5.91 -20.94 -9.95
C ALA A 9 6.33 -20.39 -11.31
N ARG A 10 5.88 -19.16 -11.64
CA ARG A 10 6.53 -18.42 -12.73
C ARG A 10 7.89 -17.95 -12.24
N THR A 11 8.93 -18.68 -12.59
CA THR A 11 10.25 -18.10 -12.76
C THR A 11 10.13 -17.03 -13.84
N ARG A 12 9.97 -15.77 -13.42
CA ARG A 12 10.01 -14.63 -14.34
C ARG A 12 11.47 -14.28 -14.51
N ASP A 13 12.00 -14.56 -15.69
CA ASP A 13 13.29 -14.07 -16.15
C ASP A 13 13.44 -12.60 -15.76
N ALA A 14 14.56 -12.29 -15.12
CA ALA A 14 14.91 -10.94 -14.76
C ALA A 14 15.05 -10.13 -16.04
N ASP A 15 14.13 -9.19 -16.25
CA ASP A 15 14.35 -8.10 -17.20
C ASP A 15 15.63 -7.36 -16.74
N PRO A 16 16.71 -7.38 -17.54
CA PRO A 16 17.97 -6.73 -17.16
C PRO A 16 17.87 -5.20 -17.18
N ALA A 17 16.77 -4.63 -17.67
CA ALA A 17 16.52 -3.20 -17.59
C ALA A 17 15.91 -2.83 -16.23
N GLY A 18 16.76 -2.45 -15.27
CA GLY A 18 16.35 -1.58 -14.16
C GLY A 18 16.18 -2.23 -12.78
N ALA A 19 16.97 -3.24 -12.43
CA ALA A 19 17.04 -3.73 -11.03
C ALA A 19 17.33 -2.60 -10.02
N GLU A 20 17.93 -1.50 -10.46
CA GLU A 20 18.26 -0.32 -9.65
C GLU A 20 17.11 0.70 -9.50
N LEU A 21 16.04 0.58 -10.32
CA LEU A 21 14.87 1.48 -10.31
C LEU A 21 13.62 0.85 -9.70
N LEU A 22 13.67 -0.42 -9.35
CA LEU A 22 12.54 -1.10 -8.71
C LEU A 22 12.50 -0.76 -7.22
N PRO A 23 11.31 -0.56 -6.64
CA PRO A 23 11.20 -0.40 -5.20
C PRO A 23 11.81 -1.62 -4.48
N PRO A 24 12.32 -1.44 -3.25
CA PRO A 24 12.91 -2.52 -2.48
C PRO A 24 11.97 -3.72 -2.44
N ARG A 25 12.49 -4.90 -2.79
CA ARG A 25 11.72 -6.14 -2.64
C ARG A 25 11.61 -6.42 -1.14
N VAL A 26 10.39 -6.41 -0.62
CA VAL A 26 10.14 -6.86 0.76
C VAL A 26 10.11 -8.38 0.74
N THR A 27 11.25 -9.01 0.99
CA THR A 27 11.38 -10.47 1.20
C THR A 27 11.73 -10.72 2.67
N ASP A 28 11.38 -11.91 3.17
CA ASP A 28 11.64 -12.27 4.57
C ASP A 28 13.14 -12.37 4.92
N ASP A 29 14.03 -12.46 3.91
CA ASP A 29 15.46 -12.81 4.06
C ASP A 29 16.40 -11.58 4.08
N GLU A 30 16.01 -10.45 3.48
CA GLU A 30 16.83 -9.23 3.49
C GLU A 30 16.30 -8.18 4.48
N SER A 31 16.96 -8.08 5.63
CA SER A 31 16.80 -6.91 6.50
C SER A 31 17.34 -5.67 5.80
N LEU A 32 16.44 -4.76 5.42
CA LEU A 32 16.82 -3.44 4.92
C LEU A 32 17.67 -2.72 5.97
N ARG A 33 18.78 -2.10 5.53
CA ARG A 33 19.71 -1.37 6.41
C ARG A 33 19.08 -0.15 7.10
N ARG A 34 17.89 0.26 6.68
CA ARG A 34 17.10 1.33 7.28
C ARG A 34 15.60 1.02 7.22
N PRO A 35 14.78 1.59 8.14
CA PRO A 35 13.33 1.49 8.05
C PRO A 35 12.80 2.05 6.72
N LEU A 36 11.76 1.42 6.19
CA LEU A 36 11.00 1.93 5.05
C LEU A 36 10.12 3.09 5.47
N ARG A 37 10.05 4.11 4.62
CA ARG A 37 9.14 5.24 4.79
C ARG A 37 7.77 4.87 4.21
N VAL A 38 6.74 4.95 5.05
CA VAL A 38 5.39 4.51 4.69
C VAL A 38 4.43 5.68 4.78
N ALA A 39 3.60 5.85 3.75
CA ALA A 39 2.36 6.61 3.84
C ALA A 39 1.18 5.65 3.95
N LEU A 40 0.20 5.98 4.78
CA LEU A 40 -1.04 5.24 4.94
C LEU A 40 -2.22 6.10 4.50
N ILE A 41 -3.00 5.61 3.54
CA ILE A 41 -4.26 6.22 3.13
C ILE A 41 -5.40 5.35 3.64
N SER A 42 -6.24 5.88 4.52
CA SER A 42 -7.40 5.19 5.06
C SER A 42 -8.69 5.81 4.57
N ASN A 43 -9.66 4.98 4.18
CA ASN A 43 -11.04 5.42 3.96
C ASN A 43 -11.94 4.98 5.13
N PRO A 44 -12.31 5.90 6.05
CA PRO A 44 -13.14 5.57 7.22
C PRO A 44 -14.50 4.99 6.86
N THR A 45 -15.03 5.37 5.71
CA THR A 45 -16.37 4.97 5.25
C THR A 45 -16.36 3.69 4.41
N SER A 46 -15.19 3.09 4.18
CA SER A 46 -15.11 1.81 3.48
C SER A 46 -15.88 0.72 4.24
N GLY A 47 -16.48 -0.22 3.50
CA GLY A 47 -17.47 -1.14 4.07
C GLY A 47 -16.97 -2.01 5.23
N GLN A 48 -15.67 -2.34 5.30
CA GLN A 48 -15.12 -3.07 6.46
C GLN A 48 -14.67 -2.11 7.57
N ASN A 49 -14.12 -0.95 7.24
CA ASN A 49 -13.75 0.05 8.25
C ASN A 49 -14.96 0.53 9.04
N ALA A 50 -16.06 0.85 8.35
CA ALA A 50 -17.29 1.30 8.99
C ALA A 50 -17.95 0.22 9.85
N ARG A 51 -17.92 -1.05 9.42
CA ARG A 51 -18.59 -2.16 10.12
C ARG A 51 -17.78 -2.73 11.29
N ARG A 52 -16.45 -2.74 11.18
CA ARG A 52 -15.56 -3.41 12.15
C ARG A 52 -14.77 -2.44 13.03
N GLY A 53 -14.87 -1.12 12.81
CA GLY A 53 -14.19 -0.12 13.64
C GLY A 53 -12.67 -0.23 13.60
N LEU A 54 -12.09 -0.72 12.49
CA LEU A 54 -10.66 -1.04 12.36
C LEU A 54 -9.72 0.17 12.52
N LEU A 55 -10.26 1.39 12.40
CA LEU A 55 -9.49 2.62 12.54
C LEU A 55 -8.88 2.80 13.93
N ALA A 56 -9.53 2.32 15.00
CA ALA A 56 -8.99 2.48 16.35
C ALA A 56 -7.62 1.78 16.50
N GLY A 57 -7.51 0.54 16.02
CA GLY A 57 -6.23 -0.19 16.05
C GLY A 57 -5.16 0.44 15.17
N ILE A 58 -5.55 1.04 14.05
CA ILE A 58 -4.63 1.81 13.19
C ILE A 58 -4.14 3.06 13.91
N HIS A 59 -5.02 3.81 14.58
CA HIS A 59 -4.62 5.00 15.34
C HIS A 59 -3.67 4.65 16.48
N ASP A 60 -3.92 3.55 17.19
CA ASP A 60 -3.00 3.07 18.23
C ASP A 60 -1.63 2.67 17.67
N LEU A 61 -1.58 2.04 16.50
CA LEU A 61 -0.33 1.71 15.83
C LEU A 61 0.42 2.97 15.37
N LEU A 62 -0.28 3.96 14.81
CA LEU A 62 0.34 5.20 14.33
C LEU A 62 0.91 6.04 15.48
N ARG A 63 0.29 5.98 16.66
CA ARG A 63 0.82 6.65 17.87
C ARG A 63 2.21 6.16 18.25
N THR A 64 2.55 4.91 17.95
CA THR A 64 3.89 4.35 18.18
C THR A 64 4.83 4.49 16.96
N HIS A 65 4.31 4.98 15.83
CA HIS A 65 5.05 5.16 14.58
C HIS A 65 4.82 6.57 13.98
N PRO A 66 5.27 7.65 14.65
CA PRO A 66 4.99 9.03 14.23
C PRO A 66 5.59 9.43 12.88
N GLY A 67 6.52 8.65 12.33
CA GLY A 67 7.10 8.86 11.01
C GLY A 67 6.22 8.39 9.84
N VAL A 68 5.08 7.75 10.11
CA VAL A 68 4.14 7.32 9.08
C VAL A 68 3.20 8.47 8.76
N ALA A 69 3.24 8.97 7.53
CA ALA A 69 2.27 9.94 7.05
C ALA A 69 0.90 9.28 6.94
N HIS A 70 -0.13 9.83 7.59
CA HIS A 70 -1.48 9.25 7.60
C HIS A 70 -2.52 10.21 7.03
N PHE A 71 -3.22 9.75 6.00
CA PHE A 71 -4.32 10.47 5.35
C PHE A 71 -5.63 9.72 5.59
N GLN A 72 -6.68 10.46 5.97
CA GLN A 72 -8.02 9.90 6.16
C GLN A 72 -9.01 10.59 5.25
N GLU A 73 -9.40 9.91 4.18
CA GLU A 73 -10.20 10.50 3.11
C GLU A 73 -11.41 9.64 2.76
N ARG A 74 -12.53 10.28 2.42
CA ARG A 74 -13.81 9.59 2.18
C ARG A 74 -14.27 9.65 0.73
N THR A 75 -13.76 10.62 -0.02
CA THR A 75 -14.16 10.89 -1.40
C THR A 75 -13.06 10.44 -2.36
N PHE A 76 -13.44 10.20 -3.60
CA PHE A 76 -12.49 9.89 -4.67
C PHE A 76 -11.44 11.00 -4.82
N ASP A 77 -11.88 12.26 -4.88
CA ASP A 77 -10.98 13.42 -5.04
C ASP A 77 -10.03 13.60 -3.84
N GLY A 78 -10.52 13.35 -2.62
CA GLY A 78 -9.71 13.38 -1.41
C GLY A 78 -8.63 12.29 -1.44
N ILE A 79 -9.02 11.05 -1.78
CA ILE A 79 -8.07 9.94 -1.94
C ILE A 79 -7.03 10.26 -3.03
N ALA A 80 -7.45 10.88 -4.13
CA ALA A 80 -6.55 11.27 -5.21
C ALA A 80 -5.56 12.36 -4.76
N ALA A 81 -6.02 13.35 -4.00
CA ALA A 81 -5.15 14.38 -3.42
C ALA A 81 -4.14 13.77 -2.43
N ALA A 82 -4.60 12.93 -1.51
CA ALA A 82 -3.74 12.23 -0.55
C ALA A 82 -2.72 11.32 -1.25
N THR A 83 -3.10 10.68 -2.35
CA THR A 83 -2.18 9.85 -3.15
C THR A 83 -1.08 10.71 -3.76
N ARG A 84 -1.43 11.84 -4.38
CA ARG A 84 -0.44 12.77 -4.95
C ARG A 84 0.50 13.33 -3.89
N GLU A 85 -0.02 13.64 -2.70
CA GLU A 85 0.79 14.10 -1.57
C GLU A 85 1.73 13.00 -1.08
N ALA A 86 1.24 11.77 -0.94
CA ALA A 86 2.06 10.62 -0.54
C ALA A 86 3.19 10.31 -1.54
N VAL A 87 2.90 10.39 -2.85
CA VAL A 87 3.87 10.19 -3.93
C VAL A 87 4.87 11.34 -4.03
N GLY A 88 4.42 12.58 -3.82
CA GLY A 88 5.29 13.76 -3.83
C GLY A 88 6.18 13.86 -2.58
N GLY A 89 5.84 13.16 -1.51
CA GLY A 89 6.65 13.06 -0.30
C GLY A 89 7.76 12.01 -0.39
N ASP A 90 8.39 11.75 0.76
CA ASP A 90 9.52 10.82 0.92
C ASP A 90 9.09 9.34 1.09
N SER A 91 7.85 8.99 0.75
CA SER A 91 7.29 7.67 1.01
C SER A 91 7.78 6.64 -0.01
N GLU A 92 8.18 5.48 0.47
CA GLU A 92 8.63 4.34 -0.36
C GLU A 92 7.52 3.31 -0.53
N ILE A 93 6.58 3.26 0.42
CA ILE A 93 5.40 2.41 0.40
C ILE A 93 4.16 3.27 0.65
N ILE A 94 3.13 3.05 -0.17
CA ILE A 94 1.77 3.55 0.09
C ILE A 94 0.91 2.36 0.52
N ALA A 95 0.58 2.32 1.81
CA ALA A 95 -0.39 1.39 2.36
C ALA A 95 -1.81 1.95 2.19
N VAL A 96 -2.74 1.11 1.77
CA VAL A 96 -4.14 1.51 1.55
C VAL A 96 -5.05 0.69 2.46
N ASN A 97 -5.77 1.37 3.34
CA ASN A 97 -6.82 0.80 4.17
C ASN A 97 -8.20 1.24 3.67
N GLY A 98 -8.81 0.43 2.81
CA GLY A 98 -10.12 0.72 2.23
C GLY A 98 -10.71 -0.49 1.51
N GLY A 99 -11.78 -0.26 0.75
CA GLY A 99 -12.35 -1.26 -0.16
C GLY A 99 -11.82 -1.09 -1.58
N ASP A 100 -12.33 -1.89 -2.52
CA ASP A 100 -11.88 -1.89 -3.92
C ASP A 100 -11.97 -0.50 -4.56
N GLY A 101 -13.04 0.26 -4.30
CA GLY A 101 -13.16 1.64 -4.81
C GLY A 101 -12.09 2.59 -4.25
N THR A 102 -11.57 2.34 -3.05
CA THR A 102 -10.45 3.11 -2.49
C THR A 102 -9.13 2.73 -3.17
N VAL A 103 -8.89 1.42 -3.35
CA VAL A 103 -7.69 0.92 -4.05
C VAL A 103 -7.68 1.41 -5.50
N GLN A 104 -8.82 1.33 -6.18
CA GLN A 104 -8.99 1.87 -7.54
C GLN A 104 -8.66 3.37 -7.57
N ALA A 105 -9.21 4.18 -6.67
CA ALA A 105 -8.94 5.62 -6.63
C ALA A 105 -7.45 5.94 -6.46
N VAL A 106 -6.75 5.20 -5.60
CA VAL A 106 -5.29 5.33 -5.42
C VAL A 106 -4.56 4.99 -6.72
N LEU A 107 -4.81 3.81 -7.29
CA LEU A 107 -4.12 3.36 -8.50
C LEU A 107 -4.39 4.29 -9.70
N THR A 108 -5.64 4.75 -9.87
CA THR A 108 -6.00 5.71 -10.93
C THR A 108 -5.27 7.04 -10.77
N SER A 109 -4.96 7.46 -9.54
CA SER A 109 -4.26 8.72 -9.27
C SER A 109 -2.74 8.66 -9.52
N MET A 110 -2.21 7.47 -9.83
CA MET A 110 -0.80 7.22 -10.15
C MET A 110 -0.53 7.07 -11.65
N LEU A 111 -1.59 7.04 -12.48
CA LEU A 111 -1.53 7.02 -13.94
C LEU A 111 -1.46 8.45 -14.49
#